data_AF-A0A930FEG5-F1
#
_entry.id   AF-A0A930FEG5-F1
#
_cell.length_a   1.000
_cell.length_b   1.000
_cell.length_c   1.000
_cell.angle_alpha   90.00
_cell.angle_beta   90.00
_cell.angle_gamma   90.00
#
_symmetry.space_group_name_H-M   'P 1'
#
loop_
_entity.id
_entity.type
_entity.pdbx_description
1 polymer ?
#
loop_
_entity_poly.entity_id
_entity_poly.type
_entity_poly.pdbx_seq_one_letter_code
_entity_poly.pdbx_strand_id
1 'polypeptide(L)'
;KENTSSKQTITETALGQLPNATVEHPNIITIMNEAFSDLQVVGKFETDTDYLPFENSMKNAKNTIQGNVYVSTIGTGTSNTEYEFLTGNSMAFLPIGSNAYTLYEKHIQPGLAMTLSDQKYSTTAFHPYHKENWNRINTYQYMNFDRFIGMEDITNYQKLRKYISDEWDFQHVIDLYKQRDTSKPFFMFNVTMQNHSPYDTGLIHDVHITSMKGNYPQTEEYLSIIRRSDMALEQLVNYFKNVSEPTIILMYGDHQPFIEDEFYEELYGKSLHELSDAENQRRYITHFFMWANYDIPSGTISHISANYLSTLLAENANVKLTPYQNFLQNVYQDVPVVSALGCIDKDGNYFVYGDQNAYSSRLQTYAQLAYNNLIEEEKRKNELFTLLPTNSK
;
A
#
# COMPACT_ATOMS: atom_id res chain seq x y z
N LYS A 1 -6.94 12.87 25.79
CA LYS A 1 -7.88 11.82 26.24
C LYS A 1 -9.17 12.03 25.46
N GLU A 2 -9.18 11.65 24.18
CA GLU A 2 -10.45 11.41 23.49
C GLU A 2 -11.07 10.15 24.10
N ASN A 3 -12.40 10.15 24.20
CA ASN A 3 -13.17 9.09 24.86
C ASN A 3 -13.18 7.84 23.95
N THR A 4 -12.38 6.83 24.28
CA THR A 4 -12.14 5.60 23.48
C THR A 4 -13.30 4.59 23.55
N SER A 5 -14.54 5.05 23.61
CA SER A 5 -15.71 4.18 23.83
C SER A 5 -16.14 3.38 22.59
N SER A 6 -15.68 3.76 21.40
CA SER A 6 -15.84 2.96 20.17
C SER A 6 -14.55 2.17 19.94
N LYS A 7 -14.60 0.85 20.11
CA LYS A 7 -13.50 -0.09 19.79
C LYS A 7 -13.64 -0.65 18.36
N GLN A 8 -14.31 0.06 17.45
CA GLN A 8 -14.53 -0.47 16.12
C GLN A 8 -13.24 -0.44 15.31
N THR A 9 -12.92 -1.60 14.74
CA THR A 9 -11.76 -1.79 13.86
C THR A 9 -12.02 -1.19 12.48
N ILE A 10 -10.98 -1.02 11.66
CA ILE A 10 -11.17 -0.62 10.25
C ILE A 10 -12.01 -1.67 9.54
N THR A 11 -11.73 -2.95 9.78
CA THR A 11 -12.46 -4.08 9.21
C THR A 11 -13.96 -4.05 9.57
N GLU A 12 -14.29 -3.80 10.84
CA GLU A 12 -15.68 -3.68 11.29
C GLU A 12 -16.39 -2.49 10.66
N THR A 13 -15.70 -1.35 10.59
CA THR A 13 -16.23 -0.11 10.02
C THR A 13 -16.50 -0.28 8.52
N ALA A 14 -15.55 -0.84 7.78
CA ALA A 14 -15.60 -0.92 6.32
C ALA A 14 -16.45 -2.09 5.79
N LEU A 15 -16.45 -3.23 6.50
CA LEU A 15 -17.08 -4.46 6.04
C LEU A 15 -18.26 -4.93 6.89
N GLY A 16 -18.54 -4.29 8.02
CA GLY A 16 -19.54 -4.76 8.99
C GLY A 16 -19.20 -6.10 9.63
N GLN A 17 -17.92 -6.51 9.59
CA GLN A 17 -17.42 -7.80 10.04
C GLN A 17 -16.28 -7.58 11.04
N LEU A 18 -16.27 -8.33 12.14
CA LEU A 18 -15.15 -8.31 13.07
C LEU A 18 -13.94 -9.06 12.47
N PRO A 19 -12.70 -8.58 12.68
CA PRO A 19 -11.52 -9.42 12.47
C PRO A 19 -11.69 -10.72 13.24
N ASN A 20 -11.63 -11.85 12.54
CA ASN A 20 -11.90 -13.18 13.07
C ASN A 20 -10.69 -14.12 12.96
N ALA A 21 -9.51 -13.58 12.67
CA ALA A 21 -8.27 -14.33 12.62
C ALA A 21 -8.02 -15.03 13.96
N THR A 22 -8.08 -16.36 13.96
CA THR A 22 -7.84 -17.19 15.16
C THR A 22 -6.40 -17.66 15.28
N VAL A 23 -5.55 -17.31 14.31
CA VAL A 23 -4.15 -17.71 14.27
C VAL A 23 -3.30 -16.71 15.06
N GLU A 24 -2.27 -17.21 15.73
CA GLU A 24 -1.25 -16.36 16.34
C GLU A 24 -0.04 -16.29 15.43
N HIS A 25 0.50 -15.09 15.27
CA HIS A 25 1.74 -14.82 14.56
C HIS A 25 1.82 -15.43 13.14
N PRO A 26 0.86 -15.17 12.24
CA PRO A 26 0.96 -15.61 10.86
C PRO A 26 2.17 -14.98 10.15
N ASN A 27 2.66 -15.63 9.10
CA ASN A 27 3.58 -15.01 8.16
C ASN A 27 2.87 -13.85 7.44
N ILE A 28 3.54 -12.72 7.29
CA ILE A 28 2.99 -11.50 6.68
C ILE A 28 3.86 -11.16 5.47
N ILE A 29 3.23 -11.07 4.30
CA ILE A 29 3.89 -10.69 3.06
C ILE A 29 3.15 -9.47 2.51
N THR A 30 3.87 -8.37 2.34
CA THR A 30 3.35 -7.15 1.79
C THR A 30 4.11 -6.82 0.51
N ILE A 31 3.37 -6.52 -0.55
CA ILE A 31 3.88 -6.19 -1.87
C ILE A 31 3.31 -4.83 -2.24
N MET A 32 4.18 -3.83 -2.30
CA MET A 32 3.86 -2.58 -2.96
C MET A 32 4.21 -2.73 -4.45
N ASN A 33 3.18 -2.91 -5.27
CA ASN A 33 3.35 -3.16 -6.70
C ASN A 33 3.40 -1.84 -7.46
N GLU A 34 4.51 -1.60 -8.14
CA GLU A 34 4.83 -0.35 -8.84
C GLU A 34 3.72 -0.02 -9.82
N ALA A 35 3.24 1.22 -9.77
CA ALA A 35 2.21 1.77 -10.64
C ALA A 35 0.94 0.89 -10.80
N PHE A 36 0.66 -0.05 -9.88
CA PHE A 36 -0.42 -1.02 -10.05
C PHE A 36 -1.79 -0.38 -9.76
N SER A 37 -2.61 -0.23 -10.79
CA SER A 37 -3.92 0.40 -10.65
C SER A 37 -4.90 -0.10 -11.71
N ASP A 38 -6.14 -0.33 -11.30
CA ASP A 38 -7.25 -0.45 -12.23
C ASP A 38 -7.70 0.94 -12.69
N LEU A 39 -7.37 1.30 -13.93
CA LEU A 39 -7.71 2.60 -14.51
C LEU A 39 -9.22 2.84 -14.64
N GLN A 40 -10.05 1.79 -14.50
CA GLN A 40 -11.51 1.94 -14.51
C GLN A 40 -12.04 2.76 -13.31
N VAL A 41 -11.20 3.02 -12.30
CA VAL A 41 -11.55 3.91 -11.19
C VAL A 41 -11.75 5.37 -11.63
N VAL A 42 -11.14 5.77 -12.77
CA VAL A 42 -11.34 7.10 -13.36
C VAL A 42 -12.65 7.12 -14.17
N GLY A 43 -12.82 6.13 -15.05
CA GLY A 43 -13.99 5.98 -15.92
C GLY A 43 -13.98 4.61 -16.61
N LYS A 44 -15.14 4.17 -17.11
CA LYS A 44 -15.27 2.84 -17.72
C LYS A 44 -14.73 2.82 -19.15
N PHE A 45 -13.99 1.77 -19.48
CA PHE A 45 -13.57 1.39 -20.84
C PHE A 45 -13.58 -0.14 -20.96
N GLU A 46 -13.59 -0.65 -22.19
CA GLU A 46 -13.56 -2.08 -22.49
C GLU A 46 -12.26 -2.43 -23.20
N THR A 47 -11.71 -3.59 -22.88
CA THR A 47 -10.56 -4.20 -23.55
C THR A 47 -10.95 -5.51 -24.21
N ASP A 48 -10.17 -5.95 -25.21
CA ASP A 48 -10.37 -7.26 -25.84
C ASP A 48 -10.00 -8.43 -24.91
N THR A 49 -9.14 -8.17 -23.92
CA THR A 49 -8.65 -9.10 -22.92
C THR A 49 -8.69 -8.44 -21.53
N ASP A 50 -9.21 -9.13 -20.52
CA ASP A 50 -9.19 -8.66 -19.12
C ASP A 50 -7.73 -8.48 -18.66
N TYR A 51 -7.36 -7.35 -18.06
CA TYR A 51 -6.00 -7.10 -17.58
C TYR A 51 -5.80 -7.42 -16.09
N LEU A 52 -6.86 -7.78 -15.35
CA LEU A 52 -6.79 -8.23 -13.94
C LEU A 52 -7.62 -9.52 -13.71
N PRO A 53 -7.49 -10.57 -14.53
CA PRO A 53 -8.34 -11.75 -14.46
C PRO A 53 -8.29 -12.47 -13.10
N PHE A 54 -7.13 -12.56 -12.46
CA PHE A 54 -7.00 -13.24 -11.16
C PHE A 54 -7.63 -12.42 -10.04
N GLU A 55 -7.28 -11.13 -9.90
CA GLU A 55 -7.90 -10.25 -8.92
C GLU A 55 -9.43 -10.24 -9.08
N ASN A 56 -9.94 -10.12 -10.31
CA ASN A 56 -11.37 -10.16 -10.61
C ASN A 56 -12.01 -11.50 -10.20
N SER A 57 -11.32 -12.63 -10.42
CA SER A 57 -11.82 -13.97 -10.03
C SER A 57 -11.92 -14.15 -8.52
N MET A 58 -11.12 -13.41 -7.75
CA MET A 58 -11.07 -13.46 -6.29
C MET A 58 -12.08 -12.51 -5.63
N LYS A 59 -12.83 -11.75 -6.41
CA LYS A 59 -13.85 -10.83 -5.89
C LYS A 59 -14.93 -11.56 -5.11
N ASN A 60 -15.08 -11.21 -3.83
CA ASN A 60 -15.96 -11.88 -2.87
C ASN A 60 -15.57 -13.35 -2.57
N ALA A 61 -14.38 -13.79 -2.95
CA ALA A 61 -13.85 -15.07 -2.50
C ALA A 61 -13.68 -15.04 -0.98
N LYS A 62 -13.76 -16.23 -0.35
CA LYS A 62 -13.46 -16.35 1.08
C LYS A 62 -12.01 -15.98 1.35
N ASN A 63 -11.80 -15.36 2.51
CA ASN A 63 -10.51 -14.92 3.01
C ASN A 63 -9.85 -13.90 2.08
N THR A 64 -10.65 -13.07 1.41
CA THR A 64 -10.20 -12.03 0.48
C THR A 64 -10.86 -10.69 0.78
N ILE A 65 -10.04 -9.67 1.02
CA ILE A 65 -10.45 -8.27 1.11
C ILE A 65 -9.79 -7.54 -0.05
N GLN A 66 -10.57 -6.81 -0.84
CA GLN A 66 -10.08 -5.99 -1.94
C GLN A 66 -10.57 -4.57 -1.80
N GLY A 67 -10.01 -3.63 -2.56
CA GLY A 67 -10.55 -2.29 -2.59
C GLY A 67 -9.65 -1.25 -3.20
N ASN A 68 -10.08 0.00 -3.02
CA ASN A 68 -9.42 1.17 -3.56
C ASN A 68 -8.53 1.81 -2.49
N VAL A 69 -7.30 2.13 -2.87
CA VAL A 69 -6.35 2.84 -2.01
C VAL A 69 -6.18 4.26 -2.52
N TYR A 70 -6.40 5.24 -1.64
CA TYR A 70 -6.15 6.64 -1.92
C TYR A 70 -4.71 6.97 -1.54
N VAL A 71 -3.91 7.34 -2.53
CA VAL A 71 -2.48 7.63 -2.37
C VAL A 71 -2.22 9.12 -2.51
N SER A 72 -1.04 9.55 -2.10
CA SER A 72 -0.64 10.97 -2.12
C SER A 72 0.21 11.34 -3.34
N THR A 73 0.44 10.42 -4.28
CA THR A 73 1.32 10.64 -5.44
C THR A 73 0.76 10.05 -6.74
N ILE A 74 1.27 10.54 -7.88
CA ILE A 74 0.95 10.07 -9.24
C ILE A 74 2.22 10.04 -10.07
N GLY A 75 2.48 8.93 -10.78
CA GLY A 75 3.61 8.77 -11.71
C GLY A 75 5.03 8.86 -11.12
N THR A 76 5.16 9.14 -9.81
CA THR A 76 6.40 9.18 -9.05
C THR A 76 6.09 9.19 -7.55
N GLY A 77 7.13 9.24 -6.72
CA GLY A 77 6.99 9.41 -5.29
C GLY A 77 6.62 8.14 -4.52
N THR A 78 6.89 6.96 -5.10
CA THR A 78 6.78 5.62 -4.50
C THR A 78 7.11 5.60 -3.01
N SER A 79 8.23 6.22 -2.59
CA SER A 79 8.65 6.25 -1.19
C SER A 79 7.71 6.99 -0.23
N ASN A 80 6.86 7.91 -0.73
CA ASN A 80 5.83 8.54 0.09
C ASN A 80 4.71 7.55 0.41
N THR A 81 4.29 6.73 -0.55
CA THR A 81 3.32 5.66 -0.29
C THR A 81 3.92 4.58 0.62
N GLU A 82 5.22 4.27 0.51
CA GLU A 82 5.92 3.44 1.49
C GLU A 82 5.90 4.05 2.89
N TYR A 83 6.19 5.35 2.99
CA TYR A 83 6.16 6.10 4.25
C TYR A 83 4.77 6.04 4.89
N GLU A 84 3.71 6.32 4.11
CA GLU A 84 2.35 6.30 4.61
C GLU A 84 1.99 4.90 5.13
N PHE A 85 2.23 3.87 4.31
CA PHE A 85 1.97 2.49 4.69
C PHE A 85 2.75 2.07 5.96
N LEU A 86 4.07 2.25 5.97
CA LEU A 86 4.93 1.71 7.03
C LEU A 86 4.80 2.46 8.35
N THR A 87 4.50 3.76 8.33
CA THR A 87 4.45 4.57 9.56
C THR A 87 3.03 4.84 10.06
N GLY A 88 2.04 4.78 9.16
CA GLY A 88 0.69 5.26 9.44
C GLY A 88 0.57 6.78 9.53
N ASN A 89 1.62 7.53 9.19
CA ASN A 89 1.57 8.98 9.02
C ASN A 89 1.02 9.31 7.62
N SER A 90 0.32 10.43 7.47
CA SER A 90 -0.20 10.87 6.16
C SER A 90 0.68 11.97 5.58
N MET A 91 0.87 11.94 4.26
CA MET A 91 1.50 13.05 3.53
C MET A 91 0.63 14.33 3.55
N ALA A 92 -0.65 14.25 3.94
CA ALA A 92 -1.53 15.41 4.13
C ALA A 92 -0.97 16.45 5.11
N PHE A 93 -0.07 16.04 6.01
CA PHE A 93 0.50 16.89 7.05
C PHE A 93 1.88 17.44 6.70
N LEU A 94 2.42 17.06 5.55
CA LEU A 94 3.69 17.54 5.03
C LEU A 94 3.43 18.53 3.88
N PRO A 95 4.37 19.43 3.58
CA PRO A 95 4.26 20.30 2.41
C PRO A 95 4.03 19.49 1.13
N ILE A 96 3.11 19.97 0.30
CA ILE A 96 2.77 19.33 -0.99
C ILE A 96 4.05 19.17 -1.83
N GLY A 97 4.22 17.99 -2.43
CA GLY A 97 5.40 17.65 -3.24
C GLY A 97 6.65 17.28 -2.43
N SER A 98 6.58 17.25 -1.10
CA SER A 98 7.68 16.76 -0.26
C SER A 98 7.91 15.26 -0.44
N ASN A 99 9.14 14.85 -0.19
CA ASN A 99 9.51 13.44 -0.12
C ASN A 99 9.91 13.07 1.31
N ALA A 100 9.15 12.18 1.94
CA ALA A 100 9.30 11.87 3.36
C ALA A 100 10.69 11.30 3.70
N TYR A 101 11.13 10.32 2.93
CA TYR A 101 12.38 9.60 3.17
C TYR A 101 13.63 10.46 3.06
N THR A 102 13.63 11.43 2.15
CA THR A 102 14.81 12.28 1.93
C THR A 102 14.82 13.51 2.83
N LEU A 103 13.64 14.06 3.16
CA LEU A 103 13.54 15.33 3.89
C LEU A 103 13.38 15.18 5.40
N TYR A 104 12.68 14.14 5.85
CA TYR A 104 12.23 14.00 7.25
C TYR A 104 12.75 12.74 7.96
N GLU A 105 12.95 11.62 7.25
CA GLU A 105 13.48 10.39 7.84
C GLU A 105 14.99 10.48 8.14
N LYS A 106 15.34 10.90 9.36
CA LYS A 106 16.73 11.19 9.79
C LYS A 106 17.19 10.44 11.03
N HIS A 107 16.29 9.69 11.67
CA HIS A 107 16.53 8.97 12.91
C HIS A 107 15.49 7.86 13.04
N ILE A 108 15.61 7.04 14.09
CA ILE A 108 14.67 5.94 14.37
C ILE A 108 13.22 6.38 14.18
N GLN A 109 12.49 5.62 13.37
CA GLN A 109 11.13 5.90 12.95
C GLN A 109 10.23 4.71 13.31
N PRO A 110 9.40 4.83 14.36
CA PRO A 110 8.45 3.78 14.71
C PRO A 110 7.42 3.56 13.60
N GLY A 111 7.03 2.31 13.40
CA GLY A 111 6.09 1.91 12.37
C GLY A 111 5.78 0.41 12.41
N LEU A 112 5.23 -0.12 11.32
CA LEU A 112 4.82 -1.52 11.19
C LEU A 112 5.99 -2.48 11.41
N ALA A 113 7.16 -2.23 10.80
CA ALA A 113 8.34 -3.10 10.95
C ALA A 113 8.78 -3.20 12.42
N MET A 114 8.87 -2.07 13.13
CA MET A 114 9.17 -2.06 14.56
C MET A 114 8.08 -2.74 15.41
N THR A 115 6.80 -2.51 15.08
CA THR A 115 5.66 -3.16 15.76
C THR A 115 5.71 -4.68 15.64
N LEU A 116 6.12 -5.20 14.48
CA LEU A 116 6.31 -6.62 14.23
C LEU A 116 7.59 -7.14 14.92
N SER A 117 8.68 -6.37 14.92
CA SER A 117 9.92 -6.70 15.65
C SER A 117 9.68 -6.84 17.16
N ASP A 118 8.87 -5.96 17.77
CA ASP A 118 8.45 -6.04 19.17
C ASP A 118 7.69 -7.34 19.48
N GLN A 119 7.06 -7.91 18.46
CA GLN A 119 6.33 -9.19 18.49
C GLN A 119 7.14 -10.36 17.92
N LYS A 120 8.47 -10.21 17.87
CA LYS A 120 9.46 -11.26 17.53
C LYS A 120 9.45 -11.72 16.07
N TYR A 121 8.80 -10.98 15.18
CA TYR A 121 8.93 -11.22 13.74
C TYR A 121 10.36 -10.96 13.27
N SER A 122 10.83 -11.80 12.34
CA SER A 122 11.93 -11.41 11.45
C SER A 122 11.40 -10.44 10.39
N THR A 123 12.09 -9.34 10.16
CA THR A 123 11.64 -8.26 9.27
C THR A 123 12.60 -8.07 8.11
N THR A 124 12.15 -8.35 6.89
CA THR A 124 12.96 -8.17 5.67
C THR A 124 12.26 -7.22 4.71
N ALA A 125 13.00 -6.22 4.23
CA ALA A 125 12.61 -5.41 3.09
C ALA A 125 13.33 -5.92 1.82
N PHE A 126 12.62 -5.95 0.68
CA PHE A 126 13.17 -6.34 -0.61
C PHE A 126 12.74 -5.37 -1.72
N HIS A 127 13.71 -4.84 -2.46
CA HIS A 127 13.46 -4.03 -3.64
C HIS A 127 14.38 -4.49 -4.78
N PRO A 128 13.87 -4.96 -5.94
CA PRO A 128 14.68 -5.45 -7.04
C PRO A 128 15.25 -4.29 -7.88
N TYR A 129 15.80 -3.27 -7.20
CA TYR A 129 16.51 -2.13 -7.77
C TYR A 129 17.61 -1.64 -6.82
N HIS A 130 18.33 -0.59 -7.22
CA HIS A 130 19.41 0.01 -6.45
C HIS A 130 18.96 0.45 -5.05
N LYS A 131 19.67 -0.02 -4.02
CA LYS A 131 19.35 0.28 -2.61
C LYS A 131 19.35 1.76 -2.25
N GLU A 132 20.21 2.54 -2.89
CA GLU A 132 20.41 3.96 -2.58
C GLU A 132 19.20 4.82 -2.98
N ASN A 133 18.34 4.33 -3.87
CA ASN A 133 17.15 5.05 -4.31
C ASN A 133 16.30 5.48 -3.10
N TRP A 134 15.87 6.74 -3.13
CA TRP A 134 15.02 7.34 -2.09
C TRP A 134 15.57 7.27 -0.67
N ASN A 135 16.88 7.15 -0.46
CA ASN A 135 17.47 7.04 0.89
C ASN A 135 17.05 5.75 1.64
N ARG A 136 16.61 4.69 0.94
CA ARG A 136 16.08 3.46 1.55
C ARG A 136 17.06 2.75 2.48
N ILE A 137 18.37 2.79 2.20
CA ILE A 137 19.40 2.24 3.10
C ILE A 137 19.22 2.79 4.52
N ASN A 138 19.20 4.12 4.66
CA ASN A 138 19.07 4.75 5.95
C ASN A 138 17.65 4.60 6.51
N THR A 139 16.63 4.80 5.66
CA THR A 139 15.23 4.74 6.10
C THR A 139 14.84 3.37 6.65
N TYR A 140 15.18 2.27 5.97
CA TYR A 140 14.86 0.94 6.47
C TYR A 140 15.66 0.56 7.72
N GLN A 141 16.88 1.10 7.88
CA GLN A 141 17.61 1.00 9.14
C GLN A 141 16.87 1.76 10.26
N TYR A 142 16.40 2.98 10.00
CA TYR A 142 15.63 3.78 10.96
C TYR A 142 14.29 3.14 11.34
N MET A 143 13.63 2.45 10.40
CA MET A 143 12.40 1.71 10.63
C MET A 143 12.61 0.34 11.28
N ASN A 144 13.87 -0.02 11.57
CA ASN A 144 14.26 -1.26 12.24
C ASN A 144 13.88 -2.52 11.44
N PHE A 145 14.14 -2.52 10.13
CA PHE A 145 14.20 -3.79 9.38
C PHE A 145 15.48 -4.55 9.75
N ASP A 146 15.38 -5.86 9.97
CA ASP A 146 16.53 -6.72 10.25
C ASP A 146 17.42 -6.87 9.01
N ARG A 147 16.80 -6.85 7.82
CA ARG A 147 17.50 -7.03 6.55
C ARG A 147 16.86 -6.18 5.45
N PHE A 148 17.70 -5.55 4.63
CA PHE A 148 17.30 -4.93 3.38
C PHE A 148 18.07 -5.55 2.20
N ILE A 149 17.32 -6.15 1.28
CA ILE A 149 17.81 -6.78 0.06
C ILE A 149 17.53 -5.84 -1.11
N GLY A 150 18.57 -5.56 -1.90
CA GLY A 150 18.50 -4.77 -3.12
C GLY A 150 18.94 -5.57 -4.34
N MET A 151 18.91 -4.93 -5.50
CA MET A 151 19.39 -5.52 -6.77
C MET A 151 20.85 -5.99 -6.69
N GLU A 152 21.67 -5.33 -5.86
CA GLU A 152 23.08 -5.66 -5.65
C GLU A 152 23.31 -7.00 -4.95
N ASP A 153 22.32 -7.53 -4.22
CA ASP A 153 22.47 -8.77 -3.46
C ASP A 153 21.93 -10.01 -4.20
N ILE A 154 21.33 -9.82 -5.38
CA ILE A 154 20.66 -10.87 -6.14
C ILE A 154 21.37 -11.15 -7.48
N THR A 155 21.23 -12.38 -7.98
CA THR A 155 21.82 -12.81 -9.25
C THR A 155 20.82 -13.65 -10.04
N ASN A 156 21.06 -13.83 -11.34
CA ASN A 156 20.23 -14.66 -12.23
C ASN A 156 18.74 -14.26 -12.27
N TYR A 157 18.45 -12.96 -12.21
CA TYR A 157 17.10 -12.44 -12.33
C TYR A 157 16.61 -12.39 -13.77
N GLN A 158 15.29 -12.53 -13.95
CA GLN A 158 14.62 -12.33 -15.22
C GLN A 158 14.02 -10.92 -15.27
N LYS A 159 13.94 -10.38 -16.49
CA LYS A 159 13.42 -9.04 -16.73
C LYS A 159 12.22 -9.08 -17.65
N LEU A 160 11.25 -8.22 -17.38
CA LEU A 160 10.23 -7.82 -18.34
C LEU A 160 10.57 -6.39 -18.76
N ARG A 161 10.78 -6.16 -20.06
CA ARG A 161 11.36 -4.92 -20.58
C ARG A 161 12.71 -4.63 -19.90
N LYS A 162 12.84 -3.52 -19.16
CA LYS A 162 14.10 -3.07 -18.53
C LYS A 162 14.25 -3.53 -17.07
N TYR A 163 13.15 -3.85 -16.40
CA TYR A 163 13.07 -4.08 -14.97
C TYR A 163 12.95 -5.56 -14.64
N ILE A 164 13.33 -5.94 -13.42
CA ILE A 164 13.14 -7.30 -12.93
C ILE A 164 11.63 -7.60 -12.93
N SER A 165 11.25 -8.75 -13.50
CA SER A 165 9.85 -9.14 -13.64
C SER A 165 9.24 -9.53 -12.30
N ASP A 166 7.96 -9.23 -12.09
CA ASP A 166 7.22 -9.58 -10.87
C ASP A 166 7.10 -11.09 -10.69
N GLU A 167 7.07 -11.88 -11.78
CA GLU A 167 7.13 -13.35 -11.70
C GLU A 167 8.40 -13.82 -10.98
N TRP A 168 9.56 -13.28 -11.37
CA TRP A 168 10.83 -13.59 -10.71
C TRP A 168 10.90 -13.00 -9.30
N ASP A 169 10.43 -11.76 -9.10
CA ASP A 169 10.40 -11.08 -7.80
C ASP A 169 9.60 -11.91 -6.78
N PHE A 170 8.38 -12.32 -7.11
CA PHE A 170 7.52 -13.09 -6.22
C PHE A 170 8.05 -14.51 -5.99
N GLN A 171 8.68 -15.12 -6.99
CA GLN A 171 9.41 -16.37 -6.79
C GLN A 171 10.58 -16.19 -5.81
N HIS A 172 11.29 -15.06 -5.87
CA HIS A 172 12.34 -14.74 -4.92
C HIS A 172 11.79 -14.49 -3.51
N VAL A 173 10.63 -13.85 -3.37
CA VAL A 173 9.91 -13.72 -2.08
C VAL A 173 9.61 -15.11 -1.49
N ILE A 174 9.14 -16.06 -2.31
CA ILE A 174 8.93 -17.45 -1.90
C ILE A 174 10.25 -18.11 -1.43
N ASP A 175 11.36 -17.85 -2.13
CA ASP A 175 12.65 -18.43 -1.76
C ASP A 175 13.20 -17.83 -0.47
N LEU A 176 13.02 -16.52 -0.24
CA LEU A 176 13.35 -15.86 1.02
C LEU A 176 12.50 -16.40 2.17
N TYR A 177 11.21 -16.65 1.92
CA TYR A 177 10.36 -17.35 2.87
C TYR A 177 10.92 -18.74 3.19
N LYS A 178 11.31 -19.55 2.20
CA LYS A 178 11.87 -20.91 2.44
C LYS A 178 13.20 -20.87 3.21
N GLN A 179 14.00 -19.83 3.02
CA GLN A 179 15.33 -19.66 3.65
C GLN A 179 15.29 -19.01 5.03
N ARG A 180 14.11 -18.58 5.49
CA ARG A 180 13.96 -17.86 6.75
C ARG A 180 14.32 -18.70 7.96
N ASP A 181 14.55 -18.03 9.09
CA ASP A 181 14.59 -18.66 10.40
C ASP A 181 13.17 -19.06 10.83
N THR A 182 12.86 -20.36 10.75
CA THR A 182 11.53 -20.90 11.09
C THR A 182 11.21 -20.84 12.59
N SER A 183 12.13 -20.39 13.44
CA SER A 183 11.85 -20.13 14.87
C SER A 183 11.15 -18.79 15.11
N LYS A 184 11.04 -17.94 14.08
CA LYS A 184 10.41 -16.62 14.13
C LYS A 184 9.31 -16.50 13.06
N PRO A 185 8.22 -15.78 13.33
CA PRO A 185 7.24 -15.46 12.31
C PRO A 185 7.85 -14.50 11.27
N PHE A 186 7.47 -14.67 10.00
CA PHE A 186 8.07 -13.99 8.86
C PHE A 186 7.35 -12.69 8.53
N PHE A 187 8.07 -11.59 8.34
CA PHE A 187 7.57 -10.39 7.69
C PHE A 187 8.44 -10.03 6.48
N MET A 188 7.81 -9.95 5.32
CA MET A 188 8.39 -9.47 4.06
C MET A 188 7.68 -8.20 3.61
N PHE A 189 8.44 -7.13 3.39
CA PHE A 189 8.00 -5.94 2.69
C PHE A 189 8.72 -5.85 1.34
N ASN A 190 8.00 -6.10 0.25
CA ASN A 190 8.53 -6.11 -1.11
C ASN A 190 8.02 -4.89 -1.88
N VAL A 191 8.92 -4.19 -2.56
CA VAL A 191 8.62 -3.05 -3.44
C VAL A 191 9.08 -3.41 -4.85
N THR A 192 8.16 -3.66 -5.76
CA THR A 192 8.48 -4.17 -7.12
C THR A 192 9.01 -3.05 -8.05
N MET A 193 9.36 -3.40 -9.30
CA MET A 193 9.80 -2.42 -10.32
C MET A 193 9.23 -2.67 -11.73
N GLN A 194 8.62 -3.83 -12.02
CA GLN A 194 8.30 -4.28 -13.38
C GLN A 194 7.52 -3.24 -14.20
N ASN A 195 6.55 -2.62 -13.54
CA ASN A 195 5.55 -1.75 -14.14
C ASN A 195 6.04 -0.30 -14.26
N HIS A 196 7.27 0.01 -13.87
CA HIS A 196 7.79 1.36 -13.92
C HIS A 196 7.79 1.90 -15.36
N SER A 197 7.50 3.20 -15.51
CA SER A 197 7.50 3.95 -16.77
C SER A 197 8.90 4.01 -17.42
N PRO A 198 9.01 4.40 -18.71
CA PRO A 198 7.95 4.74 -19.68
C PRO A 198 7.26 3.49 -20.28
N TYR A 199 6.13 3.69 -20.97
CA TYR A 199 5.32 2.64 -21.63
C TYR A 199 5.33 2.75 -23.16
N ASP A 200 6.42 3.28 -23.71
CA ASP A 200 6.59 3.56 -25.14
C ASP A 200 7.51 2.54 -25.82
N THR A 201 7.66 1.34 -25.25
CA THR A 201 8.69 0.40 -25.71
C THR A 201 8.27 -0.38 -26.95
N GLY A 202 6.98 -0.57 -27.18
CA GLY A 202 6.49 -1.41 -28.26
C GLY A 202 6.64 -2.91 -28.00
N LEU A 203 7.08 -3.32 -26.80
CA LEU A 203 7.52 -4.69 -26.54
C LEU A 203 6.41 -5.63 -26.05
N ILE A 204 5.38 -5.12 -25.39
CA ILE A 204 4.31 -5.91 -24.76
C ILE A 204 2.96 -5.26 -25.08
N HIS A 205 2.10 -5.93 -25.85
CA HIS A 205 0.89 -5.34 -26.45
C HIS A 205 -0.20 -6.42 -26.62
N ASP A 206 -0.58 -7.08 -25.52
CA ASP A 206 -1.52 -8.19 -25.54
C ASP A 206 -2.93 -7.81 -25.05
N VAL A 207 -3.11 -6.55 -24.63
CA VAL A 207 -4.38 -5.98 -24.18
C VAL A 207 -4.65 -4.72 -24.99
N HIS A 208 -5.77 -4.70 -25.71
CA HIS A 208 -6.17 -3.57 -26.55
C HIS A 208 -7.48 -2.95 -26.09
N ILE A 209 -7.57 -1.63 -26.14
CA ILE A 209 -8.78 -0.87 -25.81
C ILE A 209 -9.72 -0.92 -27.02
N THR A 210 -10.99 -1.26 -26.78
CA THR A 210 -11.98 -1.51 -27.85
C THR A 210 -13.16 -0.54 -27.83
N SER A 211 -13.38 0.19 -26.73
CA SER A 211 -14.55 1.06 -26.55
C SER A 211 -14.28 2.56 -26.73
N MET A 212 -13.03 2.96 -27.02
CA MET A 212 -12.60 4.37 -27.07
C MET A 212 -12.32 4.82 -28.50
N LYS A 213 -12.38 6.14 -28.74
CA LYS A 213 -12.12 6.76 -30.05
C LYS A 213 -10.63 7.03 -30.26
N GLY A 214 -9.93 7.45 -29.20
CA GLY A 214 -8.49 7.67 -29.23
C GLY A 214 -7.70 6.38 -29.39
N ASN A 215 -6.44 6.51 -29.80
CA ASN A 215 -5.46 5.44 -29.83
C ASN A 215 -4.44 5.69 -28.72
N TYR A 216 -4.32 4.76 -27.77
CA TYR A 216 -3.58 4.96 -26.52
C TYR A 216 -2.53 3.85 -26.30
N PRO A 217 -1.49 3.77 -27.15
CA PRO A 217 -0.52 2.68 -27.11
C PRO A 217 0.28 2.58 -25.80
N GLN A 218 0.53 3.70 -25.10
CA GLN A 218 1.21 3.65 -23.79
C GLN A 218 0.27 3.06 -22.73
N THR A 219 -1.01 3.41 -22.80
CA THR A 219 -2.04 2.82 -21.95
C THR A 219 -2.19 1.32 -22.23
N GLU A 220 -2.26 0.89 -23.49
CA GLU A 220 -2.33 -0.54 -23.85
C GLU A 220 -1.10 -1.34 -23.41
N GLU A 221 0.11 -0.77 -23.57
CA GLU A 221 1.34 -1.37 -23.06
C GLU A 221 1.30 -1.50 -21.53
N TYR A 222 0.86 -0.46 -20.81
CA TYR A 222 0.67 -0.50 -19.36
C TYR A 222 -0.30 -1.61 -18.94
N LEU A 223 -1.50 -1.67 -19.55
CA LEU A 223 -2.51 -2.69 -19.26
C LEU A 223 -1.96 -4.11 -19.50
N SER A 224 -1.18 -4.28 -20.56
CA SER A 224 -0.53 -5.56 -20.88
C SER A 224 0.52 -5.97 -19.84
N ILE A 225 1.22 -5.00 -19.24
CA ILE A 225 2.25 -5.22 -18.22
C ILE A 225 1.62 -5.53 -16.86
N ILE A 226 0.61 -4.78 -16.40
CA ILE A 226 -0.06 -5.08 -15.11
C ILE A 226 -0.77 -6.43 -15.14
N ARG A 227 -1.22 -6.90 -16.31
CA ARG A 227 -1.71 -8.27 -16.51
C ARG A 227 -0.64 -9.32 -16.16
N ARG A 228 0.64 -9.03 -16.37
CA ARG A 228 1.74 -9.93 -15.94
C ARG A 228 1.92 -9.91 -14.43
N SER A 229 1.74 -8.76 -13.78
CA SER A 229 1.74 -8.66 -12.31
C SER A 229 0.58 -9.45 -11.69
N ASP A 230 -0.61 -9.37 -12.27
CA ASP A 230 -1.79 -10.15 -11.84
C ASP A 230 -1.55 -11.68 -11.98
N MET A 231 -0.94 -12.13 -13.09
CA MET A 231 -0.53 -13.52 -13.26
C MET A 231 0.54 -13.94 -12.22
N ALA A 232 1.48 -13.07 -11.88
CA ALA A 232 2.48 -13.35 -10.85
C ALA A 232 1.83 -13.45 -9.46
N LEU A 233 0.86 -12.58 -9.16
CA LEU A 233 0.07 -12.62 -7.93
C LEU A 233 -0.69 -13.95 -7.81
N GLU A 234 -1.28 -14.44 -8.91
CA GLU A 234 -1.92 -15.76 -8.94
C GLU A 234 -0.94 -16.87 -8.55
N GLN A 235 0.27 -16.87 -9.11
CA GLN A 235 1.30 -17.86 -8.77
C GLN A 235 1.68 -17.80 -7.28
N LEU A 236 1.85 -16.59 -6.74
CA LEU A 236 2.19 -16.37 -5.34
C LEU A 236 1.09 -16.88 -4.40
N VAL A 237 -0.17 -16.52 -4.65
CA VAL A 237 -1.32 -16.99 -3.86
C VAL A 237 -1.46 -18.51 -3.97
N ASN A 238 -1.32 -19.08 -5.17
CA ASN A 238 -1.38 -20.52 -5.38
C ASN A 238 -0.27 -21.27 -4.61
N TYR A 239 0.93 -20.70 -4.48
CA TYR A 239 1.97 -21.26 -3.64
C TYR A 239 1.55 -21.26 -2.16
N PHE A 240 1.18 -20.10 -1.60
CA PHE A 240 0.87 -19.97 -0.17
C PHE A 240 -0.45 -20.64 0.24
N LYS A 241 -1.35 -20.89 -0.70
CA LYS A 241 -2.54 -21.73 -0.49
C LYS A 241 -2.21 -23.17 -0.13
N ASN A 242 -1.04 -23.66 -0.57
CA ASN A 242 -0.56 -25.01 -0.27
C ASN A 242 0.44 -25.05 0.92
N VAL A 243 0.78 -23.89 1.49
CA VAL A 243 1.63 -23.79 2.67
C VAL A 243 0.78 -24.00 3.92
N SER A 244 1.22 -24.89 4.83
CA SER A 244 0.49 -25.21 6.06
C SER A 244 0.57 -24.12 7.13
N GLU A 245 1.60 -23.28 7.09
CA GLU A 245 1.76 -22.19 8.04
C GLU A 245 0.81 -21.03 7.72
N PRO A 246 0.12 -20.47 8.73
CA PRO A 246 -0.74 -19.30 8.52
C PRO A 246 0.03 -18.18 7.83
N THR A 247 -0.52 -17.68 6.73
CA THR A 247 0.10 -16.65 5.89
C THR A 247 -0.97 -15.70 5.36
N ILE A 248 -0.69 -14.41 5.46
CA ILE A 248 -1.48 -13.32 4.88
C ILE A 248 -0.62 -12.52 3.90
N ILE A 249 -1.19 -12.23 2.75
CA ILE A 249 -0.59 -11.47 1.65
C ILE A 249 -1.42 -10.21 1.45
N LEU A 250 -0.75 -9.05 1.40
CA LEU A 250 -1.33 -7.79 0.96
C LEU A 250 -0.52 -7.26 -0.22
N MET A 251 -1.12 -7.17 -1.41
CA MET A 251 -0.58 -6.43 -2.55
C MET A 251 -1.34 -5.12 -2.72
N TYR A 252 -0.65 -4.02 -2.97
CA TYR A 252 -1.27 -2.71 -3.22
C TYR A 252 -0.44 -1.85 -4.17
N GLY A 253 -1.11 -0.99 -4.94
CA GLY A 253 -0.44 -0.04 -5.83
C GLY A 253 0.04 1.22 -5.10
N ASP A 254 1.22 1.71 -5.46
CA ASP A 254 1.81 2.93 -4.89
C ASP A 254 1.30 4.23 -5.52
N HIS A 255 1.01 4.21 -6.82
CA HIS A 255 0.36 5.30 -7.57
C HIS A 255 -0.21 4.84 -8.91
N GLN A 256 -0.99 5.71 -9.58
CA GLN A 256 -1.36 5.49 -10.99
C GLN A 256 -0.18 5.73 -11.94
N PRO A 257 -0.18 5.14 -13.15
CA PRO A 257 0.88 5.29 -14.13
C PRO A 257 0.86 6.68 -14.79
N PHE A 258 2.02 7.11 -15.29
CA PHE A 258 2.13 8.24 -16.19
C PHE A 258 1.97 7.75 -17.64
N ILE A 259 0.77 7.97 -18.21
CA ILE A 259 0.33 7.56 -19.56
C ILE A 259 -0.24 8.78 -20.31
N GLU A 260 -0.86 8.59 -21.48
CA GLU A 260 -1.43 9.69 -22.26
C GLU A 260 -2.49 10.48 -21.47
N ASP A 261 -2.35 11.82 -21.41
CA ASP A 261 -3.36 12.67 -20.78
C ASP A 261 -4.70 12.57 -21.53
N GLU A 262 -4.66 12.43 -22.87
CA GLU A 262 -5.82 12.29 -23.74
C GLU A 262 -6.66 11.04 -23.42
N PHE A 263 -6.06 10.00 -22.82
CA PHE A 263 -6.82 8.83 -22.34
C PHE A 263 -7.72 9.22 -21.19
N TYR A 264 -7.16 9.91 -20.20
CA TYR A 264 -7.93 10.41 -19.06
C TYR A 264 -8.95 11.47 -19.50
N GLU A 265 -8.60 12.40 -20.39
CA GLU A 265 -9.53 13.41 -20.89
C GLU A 265 -10.74 12.79 -21.62
N GLU A 266 -10.55 11.72 -22.40
CA GLU A 266 -11.66 11.00 -23.02
C GLU A 266 -12.56 10.30 -21.97
N LEU A 267 -11.97 9.71 -20.92
CA LEU A 267 -12.74 9.14 -19.80
C LEU A 267 -13.55 10.18 -19.03
N TYR A 268 -13.00 11.38 -18.80
CA TYR A 268 -13.70 12.47 -18.14
C TYR A 268 -14.67 13.22 -19.04
N GLY A 269 -14.47 13.17 -20.37
CA GLY A 269 -15.19 13.96 -21.36
C GLY A 269 -14.88 15.46 -21.32
N LYS A 270 -13.75 15.85 -20.71
CA LYS A 270 -13.27 17.24 -20.57
C LYS A 270 -11.77 17.29 -20.29
N SER A 271 -11.17 18.47 -20.36
CA SER A 271 -9.73 18.61 -20.14
C SER A 271 -9.34 18.35 -18.68
N LEU A 272 -8.14 17.81 -18.46
CA LEU A 272 -7.59 17.61 -17.12
C LEU A 272 -7.45 18.93 -16.34
N HIS A 273 -7.29 20.05 -17.04
CA HIS A 273 -7.22 21.38 -16.43
C HIS A 273 -8.58 21.90 -15.92
N GLU A 274 -9.69 21.25 -16.29
CA GLU A 274 -11.06 21.60 -15.91
C GLU A 274 -11.63 20.66 -14.82
N LEU A 275 -10.80 19.77 -14.28
CA LEU A 275 -11.19 18.90 -13.17
C LEU A 275 -11.27 19.70 -11.88
N SER A 276 -12.36 19.50 -11.13
CA SER A 276 -12.40 19.86 -9.72
C SER A 276 -11.44 18.97 -8.90
N ASP A 277 -11.06 19.41 -7.70
CA ASP A 277 -10.17 18.62 -6.84
C ASP A 277 -10.73 17.21 -6.56
N ALA A 278 -12.03 17.11 -6.34
CA ALA A 278 -12.73 15.84 -6.13
C ALA A 278 -12.71 14.92 -7.36
N GLU A 279 -12.76 15.48 -8.58
CA GLU A 279 -12.61 14.70 -9.81
C GLU A 279 -11.16 14.27 -10.02
N ASN A 280 -10.21 15.16 -9.79
CA ASN A 280 -8.78 14.90 -9.91
C ASN A 280 -8.31 13.83 -8.91
N GLN A 281 -8.92 13.74 -7.73
CA GLN A 281 -8.65 12.70 -6.72
C GLN A 281 -8.74 11.29 -7.29
N ARG A 282 -9.59 11.02 -8.30
CA ARG A 282 -9.71 9.68 -8.90
C ARG A 282 -8.45 9.21 -9.61
N ARG A 283 -7.57 10.13 -10.03
CA ARG A 283 -6.25 9.83 -10.60
C ARG A 283 -5.22 9.40 -9.55
N TYR A 284 -5.57 9.51 -8.27
CA TYR A 284 -4.76 9.14 -7.12
C TYR A 284 -5.37 7.94 -6.37
N ILE A 285 -6.17 7.15 -7.08
CA ILE A 285 -6.72 5.90 -6.56
C ILE A 285 -6.00 4.73 -7.23
N THR A 286 -5.42 3.85 -6.43
CA THR A 286 -4.90 2.54 -6.83
C THR A 286 -5.75 1.44 -6.22
N HIS A 287 -5.33 0.19 -6.38
CA HIS A 287 -6.05 -0.98 -5.86
C HIS A 287 -5.21 -1.72 -4.82
N PHE A 288 -5.89 -2.42 -3.91
CA PHE A 288 -5.28 -3.42 -3.04
C PHE A 288 -6.02 -4.75 -3.06
N PHE A 289 -5.25 -5.80 -2.85
CA PHE A 289 -5.67 -7.18 -2.70
C PHE A 289 -5.06 -7.77 -1.43
N MET A 290 -5.90 -8.21 -0.50
CA MET A 290 -5.49 -8.91 0.71
C MET A 290 -6.10 -10.30 0.73
N TRP A 291 -5.28 -11.33 0.94
CA TRP A 291 -5.73 -12.70 1.03
C TRP A 291 -4.97 -13.47 2.12
N ALA A 292 -5.64 -14.40 2.78
CA ALA A 292 -5.02 -15.29 3.75
C ALA A 292 -5.37 -16.77 3.50
N ASN A 293 -4.44 -17.66 3.85
CA ASN A 293 -4.68 -19.11 3.86
C ASN A 293 -5.39 -19.60 5.13
N TYR A 294 -5.88 -18.68 5.96
CA TYR A 294 -6.68 -18.90 7.16
C TYR A 294 -7.88 -17.93 7.16
N ASP A 295 -8.82 -18.14 8.08
CA ASP A 295 -10.06 -17.36 8.12
C ASP A 295 -9.79 -15.88 8.43
N ILE A 296 -10.17 -15.03 7.48
CA ILE A 296 -10.28 -13.57 7.63
C ILE A 296 -11.63 -13.11 7.03
N PRO A 297 -12.13 -11.91 7.36
CA PRO A 297 -13.30 -11.34 6.72
C PRO A 297 -13.13 -11.23 5.20
N SER A 298 -14.23 -11.08 4.49
CA SER A 298 -14.19 -10.94 3.03
C SER A 298 -15.10 -9.83 2.55
N GLY A 299 -14.69 -9.11 1.51
CA GLY A 299 -15.48 -8.02 0.95
C GLY A 299 -14.64 -6.96 0.25
N THR A 300 -15.30 -5.84 -0.08
CA THR A 300 -14.68 -4.71 -0.79
C THR A 300 -14.71 -3.45 0.06
N ILE A 301 -13.56 -2.81 0.23
CA ILE A 301 -13.42 -1.52 0.90
C ILE A 301 -13.27 -0.43 -0.16
N SER A 302 -14.23 0.48 -0.24
CA SER A 302 -14.25 1.51 -1.29
C SER A 302 -13.36 2.72 -0.98
N HIS A 303 -13.11 3.00 0.30
CA HIS A 303 -12.39 4.20 0.74
C HIS A 303 -11.40 3.84 1.85
N ILE A 304 -10.11 3.85 1.51
CA ILE A 304 -9.02 3.76 2.49
C ILE A 304 -7.78 4.45 1.92
N SER A 305 -7.13 5.33 2.68
CA SER A 305 -5.83 5.88 2.28
C SER A 305 -4.66 5.02 2.74
N ALA A 306 -3.50 5.15 2.07
CA ALA A 306 -2.33 4.31 2.29
C ALA A 306 -1.86 4.25 3.76
N ASN A 307 -2.03 5.34 4.52
CA ASN A 307 -1.69 5.43 5.95
C ASN A 307 -2.51 4.48 6.86
N TYR A 308 -3.65 3.99 6.40
CA TYR A 308 -4.50 3.07 7.18
C TYR A 308 -4.25 1.59 6.84
N LEU A 309 -3.64 1.29 5.69
CA LEU A 309 -3.50 -0.08 5.18
C LEU A 309 -2.70 -0.99 6.11
N SER A 310 -1.63 -0.50 6.75
CA SER A 310 -0.87 -1.31 7.71
C SER A 310 -1.65 -1.64 8.98
N THR A 311 -2.59 -0.77 9.37
CA THR A 311 -3.49 -1.03 10.50
C THR A 311 -4.54 -2.07 10.12
N LEU A 312 -5.15 -1.95 8.93
CA LEU A 312 -6.05 -2.97 8.37
C LEU A 312 -5.37 -4.34 8.29
N LEU A 313 -4.13 -4.39 7.81
CA LEU A 313 -3.34 -5.61 7.74
C LEU A 313 -3.10 -6.19 9.14
N ALA A 314 -2.64 -5.37 10.09
CA ALA A 314 -2.33 -5.82 11.44
C ALA A 314 -3.57 -6.39 12.17
N GLU A 315 -4.74 -5.78 11.98
CA GLU A 315 -6.02 -6.31 12.48
C GLU A 315 -6.30 -7.73 11.96
N ASN A 316 -6.19 -7.93 10.63
CA ASN A 316 -6.50 -9.21 9.98
C ASN A 316 -5.37 -10.25 10.10
N ALA A 317 -4.19 -9.81 10.52
CA ALA A 317 -3.06 -10.67 10.88
C ALA A 317 -3.03 -11.04 12.38
N ASN A 318 -4.03 -10.61 13.17
CA ASN A 318 -4.05 -10.76 14.62
C ASN A 318 -2.77 -10.24 15.31
N VAL A 319 -2.22 -9.13 14.78
CA VAL A 319 -1.05 -8.44 15.30
C VAL A 319 -1.51 -7.44 16.36
N LYS A 320 -0.82 -7.41 17.51
CA LYS A 320 -1.11 -6.42 18.56
C LYS A 320 -0.82 -5.02 18.03
N LEU A 321 -1.81 -4.13 18.16
CA LEU A 321 -1.72 -2.75 17.70
C LEU A 321 -1.07 -1.84 18.77
N THR A 322 -0.28 -0.87 18.30
CA THR A 322 0.22 0.24 19.13
C THR A 322 -0.90 1.21 19.49
N PRO A 323 -0.75 2.07 20.52
CA PRO A 323 -1.74 3.12 20.79
C PRO A 323 -2.01 4.04 19.59
N TYR A 324 -0.99 4.31 18.78
CA TYR A 324 -1.14 5.10 17.56
C TYR A 324 -1.99 4.40 16.50
N GLN A 325 -1.76 3.11 16.24
CA GLN A 325 -2.61 2.34 15.34
C GLN A 325 -4.07 2.27 15.82
N ASN A 326 -4.29 2.11 17.13
CA ASN A 326 -5.64 2.20 17.72
C ASN A 326 -6.26 3.59 17.50
N PHE A 327 -5.47 4.66 17.58
CA PHE A 327 -5.93 6.01 17.24
C PHE A 327 -6.31 6.11 15.75
N LEU A 328 -5.51 5.53 14.84
CA LEU A 328 -5.82 5.53 13.41
C LEU A 328 -7.15 4.83 13.10
N GLN A 329 -7.48 3.72 13.77
CA GLN A 329 -8.80 3.07 13.64
C GLN A 329 -9.94 4.05 13.98
N ASN A 330 -9.76 4.84 15.03
CA ASN A 330 -10.76 5.83 15.46
C ASN A 330 -10.87 7.01 14.49
N VAL A 331 -9.79 7.39 13.80
CA VAL A 331 -9.86 8.42 12.75
C VAL A 331 -10.55 7.87 11.51
N TYR A 332 -10.23 6.63 11.11
CA TYR A 332 -10.83 5.98 9.94
C TYR A 332 -12.36 5.92 9.99
N GLN A 333 -12.96 5.74 11.17
CA GLN A 333 -14.41 5.75 11.37
C GLN A 333 -15.09 7.04 10.89
N ASP A 334 -14.41 8.18 10.99
CA ASP A 334 -14.92 9.50 10.60
C ASP A 334 -14.39 9.95 9.23
N VAL A 335 -13.12 9.65 8.95
CA VAL A 335 -12.39 10.12 7.77
C VAL A 335 -11.57 8.95 7.19
N PRO A 336 -12.19 8.09 6.35
CA PRO A 336 -11.52 6.92 5.75
C PRO A 336 -10.34 7.25 4.83
N VAL A 337 -10.30 8.48 4.30
CA VAL A 337 -9.23 8.95 3.39
C VAL A 337 -8.60 10.21 3.93
N VAL A 338 -7.29 10.17 4.17
CA VAL A 338 -6.45 11.31 4.52
C VAL A 338 -5.20 11.27 3.64
N SER A 339 -5.18 12.06 2.57
CA SER A 339 -4.09 12.11 1.60
C SER A 339 -3.65 13.55 1.33
N ALA A 340 -2.49 13.74 0.70
CA ALA A 340 -2.02 15.07 0.29
C ALA A 340 -2.97 15.79 -0.69
N LEU A 341 -3.84 15.05 -1.40
CA LEU A 341 -4.77 15.59 -2.39
C LEU A 341 -6.12 15.96 -1.77
N GLY A 342 -6.39 15.48 -0.56
CA GLY A 342 -7.64 15.76 0.15
C GLY A 342 -8.05 14.60 1.06
N CYS A 343 -9.15 14.85 1.74
CA CYS A 343 -9.80 13.94 2.66
C CYS A 343 -11.18 13.55 2.14
N ILE A 344 -11.63 12.36 2.52
CA ILE A 344 -13.01 11.90 2.30
C ILE A 344 -13.57 11.46 3.65
N ASP A 345 -14.72 12.00 4.03
CA ASP A 345 -15.41 11.60 5.25
C ASP A 345 -16.19 10.28 5.11
N LYS A 346 -16.69 9.78 6.23
CA LYS A 346 -17.49 8.54 6.31
C LYS A 346 -18.75 8.54 5.44
N ASP A 347 -19.25 9.71 5.04
CA ASP A 347 -20.44 9.88 4.20
C ASP A 347 -20.04 10.04 2.71
N GLY A 348 -18.75 9.99 2.39
CA GLY A 348 -18.22 10.09 1.03
C GLY A 348 -17.98 11.53 0.56
N ASN A 349 -18.03 12.52 1.45
CA ASN A 349 -17.83 13.93 1.08
C ASN A 349 -16.34 14.27 1.04
N TYR A 350 -15.91 14.86 -0.07
CA TYR A 350 -14.56 15.38 -0.24
C TYR A 350 -14.39 16.72 0.49
N PHE A 351 -13.24 16.92 1.13
CA PHE A 351 -12.79 18.21 1.68
C PHE A 351 -11.27 18.30 1.73
N VAL A 352 -10.72 19.50 1.87
CA VAL A 352 -9.26 19.70 1.96
C VAL A 352 -8.83 19.77 3.43
N TYR A 353 -7.70 19.14 3.77
CA TYR A 353 -7.12 19.28 5.10
C TYR A 353 -6.76 20.75 5.38
N GLY A 354 -7.20 21.26 6.52
CA GLY A 354 -7.07 22.67 6.91
C GLY A 354 -8.37 23.46 6.82
N ASP A 355 -9.33 22.99 6.01
CA ASP A 355 -10.67 23.55 5.99
C ASP A 355 -11.37 23.33 7.35
N GLN A 356 -12.13 24.33 7.80
CA GLN A 356 -12.89 24.24 9.03
C GLN A 356 -14.16 23.42 8.82
N ASN A 357 -14.23 22.27 9.47
CA ASN A 357 -15.35 21.33 9.43
C ASN A 357 -15.43 20.51 10.72
N ALA A 358 -16.35 19.54 10.77
CA ALA A 358 -16.56 18.70 11.95
C ALA A 358 -15.35 17.86 12.37
N TYR A 359 -14.40 17.61 11.45
CA TYR A 359 -13.25 16.73 11.63
C TYR A 359 -11.94 17.48 11.93
N SER A 360 -11.92 18.82 11.82
CA SER A 360 -10.69 19.63 11.94
C SER A 360 -9.93 19.38 13.25
N SER A 361 -10.61 19.28 14.40
CA SER A 361 -9.95 19.00 15.70
C SER A 361 -9.26 17.63 15.73
N ARG A 362 -9.91 16.62 15.15
CA ARG A 362 -9.39 15.25 15.12
C ARG A 362 -8.20 15.14 14.16
N LEU A 363 -8.30 15.72 12.97
CA LEU A 363 -7.21 15.75 12.00
C LEU A 363 -6.03 16.59 12.51
N GLN A 364 -6.27 17.67 13.25
CA GLN A 364 -5.19 18.42 13.91
C GLN A 364 -4.47 17.58 14.97
N THR A 365 -5.20 16.75 15.72
CA THR A 365 -4.61 15.80 16.68
C THR A 365 -3.78 14.75 15.95
N TYR A 366 -4.29 14.22 14.83
CA TYR A 366 -3.56 13.29 13.97
C TYR A 366 -2.26 13.92 13.45
N ALA A 367 -2.32 15.15 12.92
CA ALA A 367 -1.13 15.88 12.46
C ALA A 367 -0.10 16.09 13.58
N GLN A 368 -0.53 16.39 14.81
CA GLN A 368 0.38 16.51 15.97
C GLN A 368 1.04 15.18 16.34
N LEU A 369 0.30 14.07 16.27
CA LEU A 369 0.84 12.73 16.51
C LEU A 369 1.82 12.31 15.42
N ALA A 370 1.49 12.54 14.14
CA ALA A 370 2.39 12.29 13.02
C ALA A 370 3.67 13.12 13.14
N TYR A 371 3.56 14.40 13.51
CA TYR A 371 4.72 15.23 13.83
C TYR A 371 5.53 14.66 15.00
N ASN A 372 4.88 14.21 16.09
CA ASN A 372 5.60 13.60 17.21
C ASN A 372 6.27 12.27 16.83
N ASN A 373 5.71 11.51 15.90
CA ASN A 373 6.31 10.28 15.38
C ASN A 373 7.59 10.57 14.57
N LEU A 374 7.59 11.67 13.81
CA LEU A 374 8.68 12.13 12.95
C LEU A 374 9.85 12.85 13.64
N ILE A 375 9.75 13.20 14.92
CA ILE A 375 10.85 13.90 15.63
C ILE A 375 11.81 12.92 16.31
N GLU A 376 12.95 13.45 16.76
CA GLU A 376 14.02 12.65 17.36
C GLU A 376 13.52 11.88 18.59
N GLU A 377 14.07 10.68 18.79
CA GLU A 377 13.60 9.72 19.79
C GLU A 377 13.50 10.31 21.21
N GLU A 378 14.46 11.16 21.61
CA GLU A 378 14.52 11.80 22.92
C GLU A 378 13.33 12.76 23.20
N LYS A 379 12.71 13.28 22.14
CA LYS A 379 11.58 14.22 22.21
C LYS A 379 10.25 13.54 21.89
N ARG A 380 10.30 12.32 21.36
CA ARG A 380 9.12 11.52 20.96
C ARG A 380 8.52 10.79 22.16
N LYS A 381 7.19 10.71 22.18
CA LYS A 381 6.44 9.89 23.14
C LYS A 381 6.37 8.45 22.64
N ASN A 382 7.47 7.71 22.77
CA ASN A 382 7.62 6.37 22.20
C ASN A 382 6.51 5.39 22.64
N GLU A 383 5.96 5.56 23.84
CA GLU A 383 4.85 4.75 24.34
C GLU A 383 3.58 4.82 23.49
N LEU A 384 3.46 5.82 22.61
CA LEU A 384 2.35 5.92 21.65
C LEU A 384 2.59 5.05 20.40
N PHE A 385 3.85 4.78 20.04
CA PHE A 385 4.23 4.25 18.74
C PHE A 385 4.95 2.89 18.79
N THR A 386 5.32 2.40 19.97
CA THR A 386 5.95 1.08 20.16
C THR A 386 5.16 0.24 21.17
N LEU A 387 5.35 -1.08 21.14
CA LEU A 387 4.75 -1.99 22.12
C LEU A 387 5.69 -2.27 23.29
N LEU A 388 7.01 -2.22 23.04
CA LEU A 388 8.05 -2.35 24.05
C LEU A 388 8.71 -1.00 24.35
N PRO A 389 9.22 -0.78 25.58
CA PRO A 389 10.02 0.40 25.89
C PRO A 389 11.30 0.43 25.03
N THR A 390 11.71 1.60 24.56
CA THR A 390 12.88 1.75 23.66
C THR A 390 14.21 1.23 24.26
N ASN A 391 14.31 1.17 25.60
CA ASN A 391 15.49 0.65 26.32
C ASN A 391 15.55 -0.89 26.45
N SER A 392 14.83 -1.65 25.62
CA SER A 392 14.72 -3.12 25.73
C SER A 392 15.50 -3.92 24.67
N LYS A 393 16.45 -3.28 23.96
CA LYS A 393 17.36 -3.93 23.02
C LYS A 393 18.80 -3.92 23.51
#